data_AF-A0A158PKM7-F1
#
_entry.id   AF-A0A158PKM7-F1
#
_cell.length_a   1.000
_cell.length_b   1.000
_cell.length_c   1.000
_cell.angle_alpha   90.00
_cell.angle_beta   90.00
_cell.angle_gamma   90.00
#
_symmetry.space_group_name_H-M   'P 1'
#
loop_
_entity.id
_entity.type
_entity.pdbx_description
1 polymer ?
#
loop_
_entity_poly.entity_id
_entity_poly.type
_entity_poly.pdbx_seq_one_letter_code
_entity_poly.pdbx_strand_id
1 'polypeptide(L)'
;MFALQIFDGIALRKRRTRNGARQRCPSRNTLTTLKSNKLQLPGEVNLHFVIMPWLCCYVNQKTKREDRYKVADEHGELPPADDGQKQNMFSWERRPQIDIEKFRIHNVDGDTIVRRGVAGQPMIIETCKDSNIIVLDRTSTITVDDCSDCLIVLGACAGSVFLRECHCCTVLVACQQLRTRDCRSLRIALHCSTQPIIEETSDAIFHPLTLHYDSFIDNMIAAHLSIFTSYSTSVHDFTPEEGSVHYRMSSEILSLSYYYYAGYSRDVPRRQFVERCQEVAHAIFAYPSVRLVSTIELDVHKHGTKIGIPLHGLSTLVVFEVCGEAEDVDQLMNASDAGFKKIPEHEQELFTSVISHANQLMLT
;
A
#
# COMPACT_ATOMS: atom_id res chain seq x y z
N MET A 1 20.75 5.78 -25.49
CA MET A 1 20.56 5.51 -26.94
C MET A 1 19.92 4.13 -27.17
N PHE A 2 20.31 3.06 -26.45
CA PHE A 2 19.68 1.73 -26.56
C PHE A 2 18.23 1.67 -26.05
N ALA A 3 17.92 2.29 -24.91
CA ALA A 3 16.54 2.40 -24.40
C ALA A 3 15.60 3.06 -25.44
N LEU A 4 16.00 4.17 -26.06
CA LEU A 4 15.25 4.82 -27.14
C LEU A 4 14.95 3.87 -28.30
N GLN A 5 15.92 3.03 -28.70
CA GLN A 5 15.73 2.03 -29.76
C GLN A 5 14.75 0.91 -29.38
N ILE A 6 14.61 0.57 -28.10
CA ILE A 6 13.57 -0.36 -27.62
C ILE A 6 12.18 0.30 -27.67
N PHE A 7 12.09 1.58 -27.31
CA PHE A 7 10.81 2.28 -27.15
C PHE A 7 10.26 2.98 -28.41
N ASP A 8 11.09 3.27 -29.41
CA ASP A 8 10.68 3.94 -30.66
C ASP A 8 9.61 3.14 -31.45
N GLY A 9 9.46 1.84 -31.20
CA GLY A 9 8.42 0.99 -31.81
C GLY A 9 7.04 1.06 -31.14
N ILE A 10 6.92 1.60 -29.93
CA ILE A 10 5.71 1.49 -29.09
C ILE A 10 4.82 2.74 -29.15
N ALA A 11 5.37 3.91 -29.53
CA ALA A 11 4.69 5.20 -29.47
C ALA A 11 3.49 5.39 -30.43
N LEU A 12 3.18 4.45 -31.32
CA LEU A 12 2.19 4.62 -32.40
C LEU A 12 0.73 4.26 -32.03
N ARG A 13 0.41 3.84 -30.80
CA ARG A 13 -0.93 3.30 -30.48
C ARG A 13 -1.61 3.88 -29.23
N LYS A 14 -1.74 5.21 -29.15
CA LYS A 14 -2.73 5.87 -28.25
C LYS A 14 -3.60 6.88 -29.01
N ARG A 15 -4.66 6.40 -29.66
CA ARG A 15 -5.89 7.18 -29.92
C ARG A 15 -7.06 6.39 -29.32
N ARG A 16 -7.49 6.80 -28.13
CA ARG A 16 -8.70 6.31 -27.46
C ARG A 16 -9.85 7.25 -27.82
N THR A 17 -10.88 6.73 -28.49
CA THR A 17 -12.17 7.41 -28.67
C THR A 17 -13.02 7.19 -27.42
N ARG A 18 -13.39 8.29 -26.74
CA ARG A 18 -14.44 8.37 -25.72
C ARG A 18 -15.81 8.21 -26.38
N ASN A 19 -16.72 7.47 -25.75
CA ASN A 19 -18.14 7.80 -25.69
C ASN A 19 -18.77 7.09 -24.49
N GLY A 20 -19.48 7.85 -23.66
CA GLY A 20 -20.16 7.37 -22.46
C GLY A 20 -21.68 7.31 -22.63
N ALA A 21 -22.35 6.68 -21.67
CA ALA A 21 -23.75 6.91 -21.34
C ALA A 21 -24.06 6.40 -19.93
N ARG A 22 -24.87 7.16 -19.20
CA ARG A 22 -25.29 7.01 -17.80
C ARG A 22 -26.79 6.64 -17.74
N GLN A 23 -27.23 6.16 -16.57
CA GLN A 23 -28.62 6.06 -16.02
C GLN A 23 -29.42 4.78 -16.38
N ARG A 24 -30.24 4.18 -15.50
CA ARG A 24 -30.89 4.59 -14.22
C ARG A 24 -31.45 3.32 -13.49
N CYS A 25 -31.48 3.29 -12.15
CA CYS A 25 -32.24 2.30 -11.35
C CYS A 25 -33.60 2.87 -10.88
N PRO A 26 -34.63 2.03 -10.65
CA PRO A 26 -35.83 2.41 -9.90
C PRO A 26 -35.87 1.76 -8.49
N SER A 27 -36.47 2.51 -7.57
CA SER A 27 -36.83 2.18 -6.19
C SER A 27 -38.06 1.27 -6.07
N ARG A 28 -38.13 0.39 -5.04
CA ARG A 28 -39.25 0.35 -4.05
C ARG A 28 -39.13 -0.77 -3.00
N ASN A 29 -39.53 -0.38 -1.79
CA ASN A 29 -39.91 -1.13 -0.59
C ASN A 29 -40.59 -2.49 -0.80
N THR A 30 -40.35 -3.44 0.11
CA THR A 30 -41.40 -4.02 0.99
C THR A 30 -40.80 -4.74 2.22
N LEU A 31 -41.37 -4.50 3.40
CA LEU A 31 -41.21 -5.31 4.61
C LEU A 31 -41.98 -6.64 4.45
N THR A 32 -41.42 -7.74 4.93
CA THR A 32 -42.19 -8.87 5.48
C THR A 32 -41.45 -9.54 6.64
N THR A 33 -42.05 -9.43 7.82
CA THR A 33 -41.86 -10.26 9.02
C THR A 33 -42.25 -11.71 8.75
N LEU A 34 -41.45 -12.68 9.25
CA LEU A 34 -41.92 -14.03 9.54
C LEU A 34 -41.16 -14.64 10.73
N LYS A 35 -41.93 -15.42 11.48
CA LYS A 35 -41.77 -15.80 12.89
C LYS A 35 -40.89 -17.04 13.09
N SER A 36 -40.33 -17.08 14.30
CA SER A 36 -39.93 -18.22 15.15
C SER A 36 -40.13 -19.64 14.63
N ASN A 37 -39.14 -20.51 14.91
CA ASN A 37 -39.42 -21.80 15.54
C ASN A 37 -38.27 -22.24 16.45
N LYS A 38 -38.65 -22.63 17.68
CA LYS A 38 -37.82 -23.32 18.68
C LYS A 38 -37.63 -24.76 18.24
N LEU A 39 -36.43 -25.30 18.40
CA LEU A 39 -36.18 -26.73 18.45
C LEU A 39 -35.39 -27.01 19.73
N GLN A 40 -35.89 -27.96 20.52
CA GLN A 40 -35.39 -28.34 21.84
C GLN A 40 -35.18 -29.85 21.80
N LEU A 41 -33.98 -30.32 22.16
CA LEU A 41 -33.69 -31.73 22.45
C LEU A 41 -32.71 -31.85 23.62
N PRO A 42 -32.73 -32.98 24.37
CA PRO A 42 -32.30 -33.06 25.76
C PRO A 42 -30.97 -33.82 25.95
N GLY A 43 -30.39 -33.72 27.15
CA GLY A 43 -29.35 -34.67 27.61
C GLY A 43 -28.38 -34.06 28.62
N GLU A 44 -28.64 -34.30 29.90
CA GLU A 44 -27.69 -34.03 31.00
C GLU A 44 -26.56 -35.07 31.03
N VAL A 45 -25.34 -34.61 31.27
CA VAL A 45 -24.28 -35.40 31.92
C VAL A 45 -23.47 -34.45 32.81
N ASN A 46 -23.55 -34.69 34.11
CA ASN A 46 -22.85 -33.96 35.16
C ASN A 46 -21.37 -34.35 35.21
N LEU A 47 -20.48 -33.35 35.17
CA LEU A 47 -19.12 -33.50 35.70
C LEU A 47 -18.77 -32.26 36.52
N HIS A 48 -18.51 -32.49 37.81
CA HIS A 48 -18.17 -31.51 38.83
C HIS A 48 -16.96 -30.65 38.43
N PHE A 49 -17.16 -29.34 38.33
CA PHE A 49 -16.11 -28.34 38.57
C PHE A 49 -16.56 -27.39 39.68
N VAL A 50 -15.67 -27.19 40.63
CA VAL A 50 -15.85 -26.43 41.87
C VAL A 50 -16.20 -24.97 41.54
N ILE A 51 -17.43 -24.57 41.89
CA ILE A 51 -17.89 -23.18 41.83
C ILE A 51 -17.54 -22.50 43.16
N MET A 52 -16.61 -21.55 43.12
CA MET A 52 -16.41 -20.58 44.20
C MET A 52 -17.49 -19.49 44.11
N PRO A 53 -18.19 -19.17 45.21
CA PRO A 53 -19.35 -18.29 45.17
C PRO A 53 -18.96 -16.82 44.99
N TRP A 54 -19.72 -16.15 44.13
CA TRP A 54 -19.99 -14.72 44.13
C TRP A 54 -20.02 -14.13 45.55
N LEU A 55 -19.08 -13.22 45.83
CA LEU A 55 -19.33 -12.13 46.78
C LEU A 55 -19.88 -10.94 45.99
N CYS A 56 -21.20 -10.96 45.84
CA CYS A 56 -22.00 -9.80 45.47
C CYS A 56 -22.04 -8.83 46.68
N CYS A 57 -21.95 -7.52 46.40
CA CYS A 57 -22.07 -6.38 47.34
C CYS A 57 -20.75 -5.76 47.86
N TYR A 58 -20.04 -5.02 47.00
CA TYR A 58 -19.50 -3.71 47.40
C TYR A 58 -20.37 -2.64 46.73
N VAL A 59 -21.30 -2.07 47.49
CA VAL A 59 -22.23 -1.03 47.03
C VAL A 59 -21.43 0.26 46.86
N ASN A 60 -20.96 0.51 45.65
CA ASN A 60 -20.53 1.85 45.26
C ASN A 60 -21.80 2.62 44.84
N GLN A 61 -22.15 3.67 45.59
CA GLN A 61 -23.36 4.45 45.35
C GLN A 61 -23.38 4.97 43.91
N LYS A 62 -24.43 4.64 43.16
CA LYS A 62 -24.63 5.13 41.79
C LYS A 62 -24.87 6.64 41.82
N THR A 63 -23.84 7.43 41.57
CA THR A 63 -24.00 8.84 41.15
C THR A 63 -24.70 8.85 39.79
N LYS A 64 -25.78 9.62 39.65
CA LYS A 64 -26.46 9.75 38.35
C LYS A 64 -25.49 10.44 37.38
N ARG A 65 -25.56 10.09 36.09
CA ARG A 65 -24.71 10.66 35.02
C ARG A 65 -24.76 12.20 34.97
N GLU A 66 -25.85 12.78 35.46
CA GLU A 66 -26.11 14.22 35.58
C GLU A 66 -25.28 14.91 36.68
N ASP A 67 -24.87 14.18 37.73
CA ASP A 67 -24.07 14.74 38.83
C ASP A 67 -22.63 15.10 38.40
N ARG A 68 -22.17 14.59 37.25
CA ARG A 68 -20.85 14.86 36.68
C ARG A 68 -20.74 16.24 36.01
N TYR A 69 -21.86 16.95 35.86
CA TYR A 69 -21.95 18.27 35.23
C TYR A 69 -22.44 19.36 36.19
N LYS A 70 -22.50 19.09 37.50
CA LYS A 70 -22.75 20.13 38.49
C LYS A 70 -21.49 20.99 38.62
N VAL A 71 -21.56 22.20 38.09
CA VAL A 71 -20.59 23.25 38.45
C VAL A 71 -20.91 23.62 39.90
N ALA A 72 -19.93 23.50 40.79
CA ALA A 72 -20.09 23.97 42.15
C ALA A 72 -20.25 25.50 42.12
N ASP A 73 -21.33 26.01 42.69
CA ASP A 73 -21.44 27.43 43.03
C ASP A 73 -20.49 27.72 44.20
N GLU A 74 -19.20 27.86 43.89
CA GLU A 74 -18.25 28.46 44.82
C GLU A 74 -18.48 29.97 44.81
N HIS A 75 -19.26 30.45 45.78
CA HIS A 75 -19.22 31.84 46.21
C HIS A 75 -17.87 32.10 46.91
N GLY A 76 -16.79 32.12 46.14
CA GLY A 76 -15.50 32.68 46.53
C GLY A 76 -15.46 34.15 46.12
N GLU A 77 -15.26 35.05 47.08
CA GLU A 77 -15.00 36.46 46.82
C GLU A 77 -13.80 36.61 45.86
N LEU A 78 -14.06 37.19 44.69
CA LEU A 78 -13.04 37.52 43.70
C LEU A 78 -12.13 38.64 44.26
N PRO A 79 -10.80 38.53 44.10
CA PRO A 79 -9.91 39.68 44.33
C PRO A 79 -10.24 40.79 43.32
N PRO A 80 -9.96 42.07 43.66
CA PRO A 80 -10.37 43.19 42.83
C PRO A 80 -9.72 43.10 41.45
N ALA A 81 -10.52 43.40 40.43
CA ALA A 81 -10.12 43.38 39.03
C ALA A 81 -8.93 44.31 38.80
N ASP A 82 -7.79 43.74 38.40
CA ASP A 82 -6.73 44.46 37.72
C ASP A 82 -7.17 44.68 36.27
N ASP A 83 -7.36 45.96 35.93
CA ASP A 83 -7.94 46.46 34.69
C ASP A 83 -6.91 46.35 33.55
N GLY A 84 -6.65 45.12 33.14
CA GLY A 84 -5.80 44.78 31.99
C GLY A 84 -6.58 43.88 31.03
N GLN A 85 -7.13 44.48 29.98
CA GLN A 85 -7.92 43.84 28.92
C GLN A 85 -7.28 42.53 28.40
N LYS A 86 -7.59 41.39 29.00
CA LYS A 86 -7.47 40.08 28.37
C LYS A 86 -8.80 39.76 27.74
N GLN A 87 -8.90 39.99 26.43
CA GLN A 87 -10.04 39.54 25.63
C GLN A 87 -10.31 38.06 25.92
N ASN A 88 -11.55 37.76 26.31
CA ASN A 88 -12.06 36.40 26.46
C ASN A 88 -12.07 35.72 25.08
N MET A 89 -10.92 35.17 24.70
CA MET A 89 -10.73 34.49 23.43
C MET A 89 -11.31 33.07 23.53
N PHE A 90 -12.17 32.70 22.60
CA PHE A 90 -12.82 31.39 22.61
C PHE A 90 -11.80 30.27 22.33
N SER A 91 -12.09 29.03 22.77
CA SER A 91 -11.15 27.90 22.64
C SER A 91 -10.76 27.57 21.20
N TRP A 92 -11.61 27.91 20.21
CA TRP A 92 -11.32 27.74 18.79
C TRP A 92 -10.40 28.82 18.22
N GLU A 93 -10.40 30.04 18.78
CA GLU A 93 -9.50 31.14 18.39
C GLU A 93 -8.06 30.92 18.88
N ARG A 94 -7.87 30.00 19.85
CA ARG A 94 -6.55 29.56 20.33
C ARG A 94 -5.92 28.45 19.48
N ARG A 95 -6.63 27.91 18.48
CA ARG A 95 -6.10 26.79 17.69
C ARG A 95 -4.99 27.32 16.78
N PRO A 96 -3.80 26.69 16.78
CA PRO A 96 -2.78 27.04 15.80
C PRO A 96 -3.35 26.81 14.39
N GLN A 97 -3.09 27.75 13.48
CA GLN A 97 -3.43 27.59 12.07
C GLN A 97 -2.61 26.42 11.52
N ILE A 98 -3.26 25.28 11.28
CA ILE A 98 -2.63 24.10 10.71
C ILE A 98 -2.51 24.34 9.21
N ASP A 99 -1.28 24.28 8.69
CA ASP A 99 -1.04 24.29 7.25
C ASP A 99 -1.55 22.98 6.65
N ILE A 100 -2.70 23.04 5.98
CA ILE A 100 -3.39 21.88 5.41
C ILE A 100 -2.55 21.26 4.27
N GLU A 101 -1.86 22.10 3.49
CA GLU A 101 -1.06 21.66 2.34
C GLU A 101 0.15 20.82 2.77
N LYS A 102 0.63 21.02 4.00
CA LYS A 102 1.68 20.16 4.57
C LYS A 102 1.25 18.69 4.67
N PHE A 103 -0.04 18.43 4.86
CA PHE A 103 -0.60 17.09 5.09
C PHE A 103 -1.37 16.54 3.89
N ARG A 104 -1.29 17.23 2.75
CA ARG A 104 -1.89 16.84 1.49
C ARG A 104 -0.80 16.55 0.47
N ILE A 105 -0.99 15.51 -0.32
CA ILE A 105 -0.19 15.19 -1.50
C ILE A 105 -1.20 15.01 -2.63
N HIS A 106 -1.12 15.83 -3.67
CA HIS A 106 -2.07 15.75 -4.76
C HIS A 106 -1.44 16.07 -6.12
N ASN A 107 -2.05 15.61 -7.20
CA ASN A 107 -1.69 15.97 -8.57
C ASN A 107 -0.21 15.71 -8.90
N VAL A 108 0.33 14.61 -8.39
CA VAL A 108 1.70 14.17 -8.70
C VAL A 108 1.64 13.21 -9.89
N ASP A 109 2.45 13.44 -10.92
CA ASP A 109 2.51 12.59 -12.13
C ASP A 109 3.98 12.33 -12.50
N GLY A 110 4.42 11.08 -12.40
CA GLY A 110 5.80 10.69 -12.74
C GLY A 110 6.89 11.14 -11.75
N ASP A 111 6.54 11.50 -10.51
CA ASP A 111 7.49 12.06 -9.54
C ASP A 111 7.53 11.28 -8.21
N THR A 112 8.59 11.52 -7.42
CA THR A 112 8.80 10.91 -6.11
C THR A 112 8.67 11.94 -5.00
N ILE A 113 7.65 11.78 -4.16
CA ILE A 113 7.40 12.65 -3.01
C ILE A 113 7.72 11.92 -1.71
N VAL A 114 8.59 12.52 -0.90
CA VAL A 114 8.93 12.02 0.44
C VAL A 114 8.43 13.01 1.50
N ARG A 115 7.57 12.54 2.41
CA ARG A 115 7.06 13.33 3.54
C ARG A 115 7.57 12.75 4.86
N ARG A 116 8.06 13.66 5.71
CA ARG A 116 8.49 13.43 7.11
C ARG A 116 7.89 14.52 7.99
N GLY A 117 7.83 14.30 9.31
CA GLY A 117 7.35 15.31 10.26
C GLY A 117 5.83 15.55 10.21
N VAL A 118 5.08 14.47 9.96
CA VAL A 118 3.61 14.42 10.05
C VAL A 118 3.16 14.38 11.50
N ALA A 119 3.95 13.77 12.39
CA ALA A 119 3.77 13.79 13.84
C ALA A 119 2.36 13.37 14.32
N GLY A 120 1.74 12.39 13.66
CA GLY A 120 0.42 11.87 14.00
C GLY A 120 -0.77 12.65 13.45
N GLN A 121 -0.55 13.64 12.60
CA GLN A 121 -1.64 14.32 11.90
C GLN A 121 -2.27 13.42 10.82
N PRO A 122 -3.53 13.68 10.41
CA PRO A 122 -4.15 12.99 9.29
C PRO A 122 -3.44 13.36 7.99
N MET A 123 -3.53 12.49 6.99
CA MET A 123 -3.00 12.76 5.65
C MET A 123 -3.98 12.41 4.54
N ILE A 124 -3.93 13.20 3.47
CA ILE A 124 -4.72 13.01 2.26
C ILE A 124 -3.76 12.89 1.08
N ILE A 125 -3.89 11.81 0.32
CA ILE A 125 -3.16 11.55 -0.92
C ILE A 125 -4.20 11.39 -2.01
N GLU A 126 -4.17 12.19 -3.07
CA GLU A 126 -5.20 12.10 -4.11
C GLU A 126 -4.73 12.45 -5.51
N THR A 127 -5.36 11.89 -6.53
CA THR A 127 -5.10 12.24 -7.95
C THR A 127 -3.61 12.16 -8.29
N CYS A 128 -2.96 11.07 -7.88
CA CYS A 128 -1.55 10.82 -8.19
C CYS A 128 -1.41 9.70 -9.23
N LYS A 129 -0.43 9.82 -10.11
CA LYS A 129 -0.21 8.87 -11.20
C LYS A 129 1.26 8.56 -11.38
N ASP A 130 1.59 7.29 -11.63
CA ASP A 130 2.95 6.85 -11.96
C ASP A 130 4.01 7.41 -11.01
N SER A 131 3.67 7.51 -9.73
CA SER A 131 4.44 8.27 -8.73
C SER A 131 4.82 7.42 -7.53
N ASN A 132 5.93 7.79 -6.89
CA ASN A 132 6.37 7.17 -5.64
C ASN A 132 6.05 8.11 -4.47
N ILE A 133 5.15 7.68 -3.59
CA ILE A 133 4.67 8.49 -2.47
C ILE A 133 5.11 7.82 -1.19
N ILE A 134 6.00 8.48 -0.45
CA ILE A 134 6.71 7.89 0.68
C ILE A 134 6.48 8.76 1.92
N VAL A 135 5.67 8.30 2.86
CA VAL A 135 5.36 8.99 4.12
C VAL A 135 5.98 8.20 5.27
N LEU A 136 7.17 8.59 5.73
CA LEU A 136 7.95 7.86 6.76
C LEU A 136 7.80 8.51 8.13
N ASP A 137 6.56 8.61 8.61
CA ASP A 137 6.25 9.11 9.94
C ASP A 137 4.93 8.51 10.45
N ARG A 138 4.65 8.68 11.74
CA ARG A 138 3.36 8.30 12.32
C ARG A 138 2.25 9.21 11.81
N THR A 139 1.09 8.63 11.52
CA THR A 139 -0.13 9.34 11.14
C THR A 139 -1.31 8.90 12.01
N SER A 140 -2.39 9.69 12.04
CA SER A 140 -3.63 9.28 12.72
C SER A 140 -4.61 8.58 11.79
N THR A 141 -4.78 9.08 10.57
CA THR A 141 -5.58 8.45 9.51
C THR A 141 -5.00 8.87 8.16
N ILE A 142 -5.17 8.01 7.16
CA ILE A 142 -4.71 8.28 5.79
C ILE A 142 -5.86 7.96 4.84
N THR A 143 -6.14 8.87 3.91
CA THR A 143 -7.01 8.61 2.76
C THR A 143 -6.20 8.69 1.49
N VAL A 144 -6.28 7.67 0.65
CA VAL A 144 -5.68 7.60 -0.67
C VAL A 144 -6.79 7.48 -1.69
N ASP A 145 -6.96 8.49 -2.54
CA ASP A 145 -8.06 8.57 -3.50
C ASP A 145 -7.54 8.73 -4.93
N ASP A 146 -8.18 8.09 -5.91
CA ASP A 146 -7.91 8.34 -7.35
C ASP A 146 -6.41 8.28 -7.68
N CYS A 147 -5.73 7.25 -7.17
CA CYS A 147 -4.30 7.05 -7.42
C CYS A 147 -4.10 5.88 -8.38
N SER A 148 -3.30 6.07 -9.42
CA SER A 148 -3.04 5.04 -10.42
C SER A 148 -1.55 4.80 -10.62
N ASP A 149 -1.15 3.55 -10.81
CA ASP A 149 0.23 3.19 -11.15
C ASP A 149 1.27 3.66 -10.09
N CYS A 150 0.86 3.85 -8.83
CA CYS A 150 1.71 4.42 -7.78
C CYS A 150 2.33 3.37 -6.85
N LEU A 151 3.54 3.65 -6.37
CA LEU A 151 4.10 3.02 -5.17
C LEU A 151 3.85 3.93 -3.97
N ILE A 152 3.15 3.42 -2.96
CA ILE A 152 2.73 4.20 -1.80
C ILE A 152 3.26 3.52 -0.54
N VAL A 153 4.29 4.11 0.07
CA VAL A 153 4.91 3.63 1.30
C VAL A 153 4.47 4.52 2.45
N LEU A 154 3.75 3.95 3.41
CA LEU A 154 3.19 4.65 4.54
C LEU A 154 3.75 4.08 5.85
N GLY A 155 4.12 4.99 6.75
CA GLY A 155 4.51 4.65 8.12
C GLY A 155 3.35 4.14 8.96
N ALA A 156 3.56 4.06 10.27
CA ALA A 156 2.55 3.56 11.20
C ALA A 156 1.35 4.52 11.31
N CYS A 157 0.17 4.04 10.97
CA CYS A 157 -1.09 4.76 11.08
C CYS A 157 -1.87 4.27 12.32
N ALA A 158 -2.11 5.17 13.28
CA ALA A 158 -2.79 4.83 14.53
C ALA A 158 -4.26 4.42 14.34
N GLY A 159 -4.87 4.83 13.22
CA GLY A 159 -6.27 4.57 12.91
C GLY A 159 -6.43 3.88 11.56
N SER A 160 -7.36 4.42 10.77
CA SER A 160 -7.77 3.82 9.51
C SER A 160 -6.98 4.35 8.32
N VAL A 161 -6.65 3.45 7.40
CA VAL A 161 -6.18 3.74 6.06
C VAL A 161 -7.29 3.38 5.08
N PHE A 162 -7.68 4.34 4.24
CA PHE A 162 -8.71 4.18 3.22
C PHE A 162 -8.06 4.26 1.85
N LEU A 163 -8.26 3.25 1.02
CA LEU A 163 -7.89 3.26 -0.39
C LEU A 163 -9.18 3.32 -1.21
N ARG A 164 -9.36 4.36 -2.02
CA ARG A 164 -10.56 4.56 -2.84
C ARG A 164 -10.17 4.85 -4.28
N GLU A 165 -10.85 4.21 -5.23
CA GLU A 165 -10.61 4.46 -6.65
C GLU A 165 -9.13 4.32 -7.05
N CYS A 166 -8.41 3.39 -6.40
CA CYS A 166 -6.99 3.16 -6.64
C CYS A 166 -6.77 2.00 -7.63
N HIS A 167 -5.86 2.19 -8.59
CA HIS A 167 -5.67 1.24 -9.70
C HIS A 167 -4.19 0.94 -9.94
N CYS A 168 -3.81 -0.33 -10.04
CA CYS A 168 -2.42 -0.75 -10.29
C CYS A 168 -1.43 -0.16 -9.25
N CYS A 169 -1.87 -0.03 -8.00
CA CYS A 169 -1.07 0.56 -6.92
C CYS A 169 -0.42 -0.51 -6.05
N THR A 170 0.79 -0.21 -5.62
CA THR A 170 1.52 -1.01 -4.63
C THR A 170 1.59 -0.23 -3.32
N VAL A 171 1.05 -0.78 -2.24
CA VAL A 171 0.88 -0.07 -0.97
C VAL A 171 1.56 -0.84 0.16
N LEU A 172 2.45 -0.17 0.90
CA LEU A 172 3.10 -0.72 2.09
C LEU A 172 2.63 0.08 3.28
N VAL A 173 1.98 -0.54 4.25
CA VAL A 173 1.46 0.19 5.42
C VAL A 173 1.29 -0.68 6.66
N ALA A 174 1.54 -0.06 7.82
CA ALA A 174 1.10 -0.56 9.12
C ALA A 174 -0.05 0.31 9.63
N CYS A 175 -1.19 -0.28 9.97
CA CYS A 175 -2.36 0.48 10.40
C CYS A 175 -3.23 -0.29 11.41
N GLN A 176 -4.14 0.42 12.08
CA GLN A 176 -5.14 -0.23 12.90
C GLN A 176 -6.22 -0.91 12.04
N GLN A 177 -6.71 -0.20 11.01
CA GLN A 177 -7.73 -0.69 10.10
C GLN A 177 -7.36 -0.35 8.66
N LEU A 178 -7.51 -1.32 7.75
CA LEU A 178 -7.44 -1.08 6.31
C LEU A 178 -8.81 -1.28 5.68
N ARG A 179 -9.21 -0.33 4.83
CA ARG A 179 -10.43 -0.43 4.02
C ARG A 179 -10.14 -0.05 2.58
N THR A 180 -10.59 -0.86 1.64
CA THR A 180 -10.57 -0.53 0.21
C THR A 180 -11.97 -0.38 -0.34
N ARG A 181 -12.15 0.51 -1.32
CA ARG A 181 -13.39 0.66 -2.08
C ARG A 181 -13.11 1.04 -3.52
N ASP A 182 -13.80 0.42 -4.48
CA ASP A 182 -13.69 0.75 -5.91
C ASP A 182 -12.25 0.64 -6.44
N CYS A 183 -11.48 -0.33 -5.93
CA CYS A 183 -10.06 -0.49 -6.25
C CYS A 183 -9.81 -1.65 -7.23
N ARG A 184 -8.69 -1.62 -7.95
CA ARG A 184 -8.32 -2.70 -8.87
C ARG A 184 -6.82 -2.93 -8.94
N SER A 185 -6.41 -4.20 -8.98
CA SER A 185 -5.00 -4.60 -9.15
C SER A 185 -4.12 -3.94 -8.08
N LEU A 186 -4.39 -4.26 -6.81
CA LEU A 186 -3.64 -3.75 -5.67
C LEU A 186 -2.67 -4.79 -5.14
N ARG A 187 -1.42 -4.41 -4.91
CA ARG A 187 -0.48 -5.23 -4.13
C ARG A 187 -0.22 -4.54 -2.80
N ILE A 188 -0.61 -5.17 -1.70
CA ILE A 188 -0.61 -4.53 -0.38
C ILE A 188 0.27 -5.33 0.58
N ALA A 189 1.43 -4.79 0.97
CA ALA A 189 2.16 -5.32 2.12
C ALA A 189 1.58 -4.69 3.39
N LEU A 190 1.05 -5.51 4.29
CA LEU A 190 0.17 -5.05 5.35
C LEU A 190 0.53 -5.59 6.73
N HIS A 191 0.62 -4.67 7.69
CA HIS A 191 0.46 -5.00 9.11
C HIS A 191 -0.82 -4.34 9.61
N CYS A 192 -1.82 -5.14 10.02
CA CYS A 192 -3.12 -4.60 10.42
C CYS A 192 -3.57 -5.14 11.77
N SER A 193 -3.99 -4.25 12.69
CA SER A 193 -4.48 -4.67 14.02
C SER A 193 -5.90 -5.25 14.00
N THR A 194 -6.64 -5.08 12.91
CA THR A 194 -7.96 -5.70 12.70
C THR A 194 -7.99 -6.45 11.38
N GLN A 195 -9.03 -7.26 11.17
CA GLN A 195 -9.26 -7.86 9.85
C GLN A 195 -9.42 -6.73 8.79
N PRO A 196 -8.59 -6.72 7.72
CA PRO A 196 -8.76 -5.81 6.60
C PRO A 196 -10.08 -6.05 5.88
N ILE A 197 -10.60 -4.98 5.27
CA ILE A 197 -11.88 -4.99 4.58
C ILE A 197 -11.69 -4.54 3.13
N ILE A 198 -12.39 -5.21 2.21
CA ILE A 198 -12.54 -4.78 0.83
C ILE A 198 -14.02 -4.67 0.44
N GLU A 199 -14.30 -3.77 -0.50
CA GLU A 199 -15.62 -3.52 -1.09
C GLU A 199 -15.40 -3.09 -2.55
N GLU A 200 -16.15 -3.63 -3.51
CA GLU A 200 -16.02 -3.31 -4.95
C GLU A 200 -14.55 -3.29 -5.42
N THR A 201 -13.74 -4.21 -4.91
CA THR A 201 -12.30 -4.26 -5.13
C THR A 201 -11.95 -5.58 -5.78
N SER A 202 -11.19 -5.54 -6.86
CA SER A 202 -10.79 -6.74 -7.61
C SER A 202 -9.28 -6.85 -7.76
N ASP A 203 -8.78 -8.09 -7.86
CA ASP A 203 -7.36 -8.38 -8.08
C ASP A 203 -6.46 -7.77 -6.99
N ALA A 204 -6.85 -7.90 -5.72
CA ALA A 204 -6.05 -7.46 -4.58
C ALA A 204 -5.19 -8.58 -4.03
N ILE A 205 -3.90 -8.34 -3.78
CA ILE A 205 -2.97 -9.34 -3.28
C ILE A 205 -2.29 -8.80 -2.03
N PHE A 206 -2.45 -9.53 -0.93
CA PHE A 206 -1.98 -9.13 0.38
C PHE A 206 -0.72 -9.89 0.76
N HIS A 207 0.31 -9.17 1.18
CA HIS A 207 1.60 -9.69 1.60
C HIS A 207 1.90 -9.32 3.06
N PRO A 208 2.75 -10.07 3.75
CA PRO A 208 3.33 -9.65 5.02
C PRO A 208 4.13 -8.36 4.84
N LEU A 209 3.98 -7.41 5.77
CA LEU A 209 4.75 -6.18 5.75
C LEU A 209 6.19 -6.39 6.24
N THR A 210 7.15 -6.04 5.40
CA THR A 210 8.58 -5.94 5.73
C THR A 210 9.08 -4.52 5.50
N LEU A 211 8.55 -3.57 6.27
CA LEU A 211 8.98 -2.17 6.23
C LEU A 211 9.90 -1.87 7.42
N HIS A 212 11.04 -1.24 7.15
CA HIS A 212 11.97 -0.81 8.17
C HIS A 212 12.56 0.56 7.83
N TYR A 213 12.59 1.45 8.82
CA TYR A 213 13.32 2.71 8.82
C TYR A 213 13.62 3.09 10.28
N ASP A 214 14.58 3.97 10.51
CA ASP A 214 15.17 4.23 11.83
C ASP A 214 14.14 4.43 12.96
N SER A 215 13.04 5.16 12.70
CA SER A 215 11.99 5.45 13.68
C SER A 215 10.73 4.60 13.53
N PHE A 216 10.76 3.49 12.78
CA PHE A 216 9.57 2.69 12.49
C PHE A 216 8.97 2.05 13.74
N ILE A 217 9.81 1.44 14.59
CA ILE A 217 9.37 0.80 15.83
C ILE A 217 8.77 1.82 16.80
N ASP A 218 9.41 2.99 16.95
CA ASP A 218 8.89 4.07 17.79
C ASP A 218 7.54 4.58 17.25
N ASN A 219 7.40 4.69 15.93
CA ASN A 219 6.15 5.07 15.28
C ASN A 219 5.04 4.03 15.50
N MET A 220 5.35 2.73 15.46
CA MET A 220 4.40 1.65 15.77
C MET A 220 3.91 1.74 17.22
N ILE A 221 4.83 1.92 18.17
CA ILE A 221 4.51 2.06 19.61
C ILE A 221 3.64 3.31 19.84
N ALA A 222 4.04 4.45 19.27
CA ALA A 222 3.30 5.71 19.39
C ALA A 222 1.94 5.68 18.66
N ALA A 223 1.77 4.81 17.67
CA ALA A 223 0.50 4.52 17.00
C ALA A 223 -0.37 3.48 17.74
N HIS A 224 0.16 2.89 18.82
CA HIS A 224 -0.47 1.81 19.57
C HIS A 224 -0.75 0.56 18.73
N LEU A 225 0.14 0.26 17.78
CA LEU A 225 0.12 -0.95 16.98
C LEU A 225 1.03 -2.01 17.62
N SER A 226 0.52 -3.24 17.76
CA SER A 226 1.33 -4.36 18.27
C SER A 226 2.36 -4.76 17.23
N ILE A 227 3.65 -4.81 17.59
CA ILE A 227 4.69 -5.26 16.66
C ILE A 227 4.52 -6.77 16.33
N PHE A 228 3.95 -7.53 17.28
CA PHE A 228 3.91 -9.00 17.21
C PHE A 228 2.57 -9.56 16.70
N THR A 229 1.53 -8.74 16.64
CA THR A 229 0.17 -9.20 16.36
C THR A 229 -0.38 -8.47 15.16
N SER A 230 -0.61 -9.22 14.09
CA SER A 230 -1.22 -8.73 12.85
C SER A 230 -2.34 -9.68 12.42
N TYR A 231 -3.43 -9.12 11.91
CA TYR A 231 -4.59 -9.81 11.37
C TYR A 231 -4.60 -9.81 9.83
N SER A 232 -3.44 -9.57 9.21
CA SER A 232 -3.24 -9.59 7.76
C SER A 232 -3.22 -11.01 7.15
N THR A 233 -3.85 -12.01 7.77
CA THR A 233 -3.91 -13.40 7.24
C THR A 233 -5.26 -13.74 6.61
N SER A 234 -6.25 -12.88 6.78
CA SER A 234 -7.58 -13.01 6.16
C SER A 234 -8.14 -11.63 5.86
N VAL A 235 -9.02 -11.53 4.88
CA VAL A 235 -9.66 -10.27 4.48
C VAL A 235 -11.16 -10.49 4.41
N HIS A 236 -11.93 -9.53 4.88
CA HIS A 236 -13.38 -9.56 4.75
C HIS A 236 -13.80 -8.83 3.47
N ASP A 237 -14.52 -9.52 2.59
CA ASP A 237 -15.08 -8.97 1.37
C ASP A 237 -16.58 -8.68 1.56
N PHE A 238 -16.96 -7.41 1.44
CA PHE A 238 -18.37 -6.98 1.55
C PHE A 238 -19.18 -7.19 0.27
N THR A 239 -18.52 -7.42 -0.87
CA THR A 239 -19.16 -7.57 -2.18
C THR A 239 -18.69 -8.85 -2.86
N PRO A 240 -18.89 -10.04 -2.25
CA PRO A 240 -18.49 -11.29 -2.88
C PRO A 240 -19.38 -11.60 -4.08
N GLU A 241 -18.79 -12.00 -5.21
CA GLU A 241 -19.51 -12.52 -6.37
C GLU A 241 -19.27 -14.03 -6.52
N GLU A 242 -20.33 -14.79 -6.81
CA GLU A 242 -20.27 -16.25 -6.92
C GLU A 242 -19.29 -16.70 -8.02
N GLY A 243 -18.31 -17.53 -7.65
CA GLY A 243 -17.29 -18.05 -8.57
C GLY A 243 -16.14 -17.09 -8.89
N SER A 244 -16.11 -15.90 -8.29
CA SER A 244 -15.02 -14.94 -8.42
C SER A 244 -14.11 -14.93 -7.18
N VAL A 245 -12.84 -14.58 -7.37
CA VAL A 245 -11.88 -14.35 -6.29
C VAL A 245 -11.39 -12.92 -6.40
N HIS A 246 -11.79 -12.08 -5.46
CA HIS A 246 -11.45 -10.65 -5.46
C HIS A 246 -10.08 -10.36 -4.84
N TYR A 247 -9.63 -11.22 -3.94
CA TYR A 247 -8.33 -11.08 -3.31
C TYR A 247 -7.61 -12.41 -3.11
N ARG A 248 -6.29 -12.34 -2.98
CA ARG A 248 -5.42 -13.46 -2.61
C ARG A 248 -4.50 -13.06 -1.48
N MET A 249 -4.14 -14.05 -0.65
CA MET A 249 -3.12 -13.88 0.38
C MET A 249 -1.83 -14.54 -0.10
N SER A 250 -0.72 -13.83 -0.03
CA SER A 250 0.62 -14.37 -0.27
C SER A 250 1.33 -14.59 1.06
N SER A 251 2.07 -15.71 1.16
CA SER A 251 3.02 -15.94 2.26
C SER A 251 4.38 -15.30 2.00
N GLU A 252 4.63 -14.86 0.77
CA GLU A 252 5.90 -14.29 0.34
C GLU A 252 5.96 -12.79 0.60
N ILE A 253 7.17 -12.30 0.83
CA ILE A 253 7.43 -10.87 0.97
C ILE A 253 7.14 -10.20 -0.38
N LEU A 254 6.52 -9.03 -0.34
CA LEU A 254 6.26 -8.24 -1.54
C LEU A 254 7.58 -7.79 -2.18
N SER A 255 7.93 -8.39 -3.32
CA SER A 255 9.01 -7.89 -4.17
C SER A 255 8.51 -6.69 -5.00
N LEU A 256 9.21 -5.57 -4.88
CA LEU A 256 8.85 -4.34 -5.59
C LEU A 256 9.26 -4.39 -7.07
N SER A 257 10.37 -5.07 -7.37
CA SER A 257 10.90 -5.22 -8.73
C SER A 257 11.63 -6.56 -8.86
N TYR A 258 11.48 -7.19 -10.01
CA TYR A 258 12.27 -8.33 -10.47
C TYR A 258 13.26 -7.86 -11.52
N TYR A 259 14.49 -8.33 -11.41
CA TYR A 259 15.52 -8.03 -12.40
C TYR A 259 15.76 -9.23 -13.29
N TYR A 260 15.66 -9.02 -14.60
CA TYR A 260 16.02 -9.99 -15.61
C TYR A 260 17.14 -9.44 -16.45
N TYR A 261 18.07 -10.29 -16.86
CA TYR A 261 19.18 -9.89 -17.70
C TYR A 261 19.32 -10.77 -18.93
N ALA A 262 19.74 -10.17 -20.03
CA ALA A 262 20.24 -10.85 -21.21
C ALA A 262 21.49 -10.11 -21.67
N GLY A 263 22.39 -10.79 -22.36
CA GLY A 263 23.60 -10.14 -22.88
C GLY A 263 23.91 -10.55 -24.29
N TYR A 264 24.78 -9.78 -24.92
CA TYR A 264 25.37 -10.13 -26.21
C TYR A 264 26.90 -10.11 -26.11
N SER A 265 27.52 -10.96 -26.92
CA SER A 265 28.97 -11.04 -27.10
C SER A 265 29.31 -10.70 -28.55
N ARG A 266 30.58 -10.85 -28.95
CA ARG A 266 30.97 -10.77 -30.37
C ARG A 266 30.25 -11.79 -31.25
N ASP A 267 29.79 -12.90 -30.67
CA ASP A 267 29.17 -14.01 -31.39
C ASP A 267 27.66 -13.81 -31.61
N VAL A 268 27.02 -12.89 -30.87
CA VAL A 268 25.61 -12.52 -31.03
C VAL A 268 25.52 -11.08 -31.55
N PRO A 269 25.17 -10.86 -32.83
CA PRO A 269 25.09 -9.52 -33.39
C PRO A 269 24.10 -8.64 -32.62
N ARG A 270 24.54 -7.41 -32.27
CA ARG A 270 23.74 -6.41 -31.52
C ARG A 270 22.32 -6.22 -32.08
N ARG A 271 22.16 -6.28 -33.40
CA ARG A 271 20.85 -6.12 -34.07
C ARG A 271 19.84 -7.22 -33.68
N GLN A 272 20.24 -8.49 -33.76
CA GLN A 272 19.37 -9.62 -33.38
C GLN A 272 19.04 -9.57 -31.88
N PHE A 273 19.97 -9.09 -31.06
CA PHE A 273 19.73 -8.90 -29.64
C PHE A 273 18.68 -7.80 -29.36
N VAL A 274 18.75 -6.66 -30.07
CA VAL A 274 17.77 -5.57 -29.97
C VAL A 274 16.37 -6.05 -30.34
N GLU A 275 16.23 -6.82 -31.43
CA GLU A 275 14.94 -7.36 -31.88
C GLU A 275 14.29 -8.23 -30.78
N ARG A 276 15.07 -9.12 -30.13
CA ARG A 276 14.57 -9.90 -28.98
C ARG A 276 14.19 -9.04 -27.78
N CYS A 277 14.94 -7.99 -27.49
CA CYS A 277 14.61 -7.06 -26.40
C CYS A 277 13.28 -6.32 -26.69
N GLN A 278 13.04 -5.94 -27.95
CA GLN A 278 11.79 -5.31 -28.37
C GLN A 278 10.60 -6.27 -28.22
N GLU A 279 10.75 -7.53 -28.60
CA GLU A 279 9.70 -8.55 -28.42
C GLU A 279 9.28 -8.70 -26.95
N VAL A 280 10.26 -8.79 -26.04
CA VAL A 280 9.99 -8.87 -24.59
C VAL A 280 9.34 -7.60 -24.09
N ALA A 281 9.86 -6.43 -24.46
CA ALA A 281 9.26 -5.15 -24.06
C ALA A 281 7.80 -5.05 -24.54
N HIS A 282 7.52 -5.43 -25.80
CA HIS A 282 6.17 -5.46 -26.34
C HIS A 282 5.26 -6.45 -25.60
N ALA A 283 5.76 -7.63 -25.23
CA ALA A 283 5.02 -8.59 -24.43
C ALA A 283 4.68 -8.01 -23.05
N ILE A 284 5.64 -7.38 -22.37
CA ILE A 284 5.41 -6.69 -21.09
C ILE A 284 4.32 -5.63 -21.24
N PHE A 285 4.38 -4.78 -22.26
CA PHE A 285 3.35 -3.76 -22.49
C PHE A 285 1.95 -4.30 -22.82
N ALA A 286 1.87 -5.55 -23.29
CA ALA A 286 0.60 -6.22 -23.57
C ALA A 286 0.01 -6.91 -22.32
N TYR A 287 0.82 -7.20 -21.31
CA TYR A 287 0.40 -7.86 -20.07
C TYR A 287 -0.16 -6.84 -19.06
N PRO A 288 -1.41 -6.98 -18.60
CA PRO A 288 -2.03 -5.99 -17.71
C PRO A 288 -1.38 -5.87 -16.33
N SER A 289 -0.87 -6.98 -15.81
CA SER A 289 -0.31 -7.12 -14.45
C SER A 289 1.20 -6.91 -14.37
N VAL A 290 1.87 -6.69 -15.51
CA VAL A 290 3.33 -6.58 -15.61
C VAL A 290 3.71 -5.22 -16.19
N ARG A 291 4.68 -4.55 -15.57
CA ARG A 291 5.22 -3.26 -16.02
C ARG A 291 6.73 -3.30 -16.12
N LEU A 292 7.24 -2.74 -17.21
CA LEU A 292 8.68 -2.48 -17.36
C LEU A 292 9.00 -1.17 -16.64
N VAL A 293 9.77 -1.26 -15.55
CA VAL A 293 10.16 -0.12 -14.71
C VAL A 293 11.34 0.61 -15.35
N SER A 294 12.38 -0.14 -15.69
CA SER A 294 13.59 0.44 -16.27
C SER A 294 14.32 -0.55 -17.17
N THR A 295 15.13 -0.01 -18.09
CA THR A 295 16.05 -0.80 -18.92
C THR A 295 17.45 -0.21 -18.81
N ILE A 296 18.44 -1.03 -18.44
CA ILE A 296 19.80 -0.59 -18.17
C ILE A 296 20.77 -1.41 -19.01
N GLU A 297 21.67 -0.73 -19.73
CA GLU A 297 22.78 -1.35 -20.46
C GLU A 297 24.06 -1.22 -19.61
N LEU A 298 24.66 -2.36 -19.24
CA LEU A 298 25.89 -2.44 -18.45
C LEU A 298 27.04 -3.01 -19.29
N ASP A 299 28.19 -2.32 -19.24
CA ASP A 299 29.45 -2.82 -19.79
C ASP A 299 30.08 -3.82 -18.81
N VAL A 300 30.18 -5.08 -19.24
CA VAL A 300 30.68 -6.18 -18.41
C VAL A 300 32.16 -5.98 -18.07
N HIS A 301 32.96 -5.35 -18.95
CA HIS A 301 34.37 -5.10 -18.67
C HIS A 301 34.58 -4.07 -17.56
N LYS A 302 33.64 -3.13 -17.41
CA LYS A 302 33.70 -2.08 -16.38
C LYS A 302 33.09 -2.51 -15.06
N HIS A 303 31.98 -3.25 -15.11
CA HIS A 303 31.16 -3.54 -13.94
C HIS A 303 31.13 -5.02 -13.54
N GLY A 304 31.55 -5.94 -14.41
CA GLY A 304 31.29 -7.38 -14.30
C GLY A 304 31.81 -8.05 -13.02
N THR A 305 32.91 -7.59 -12.44
CA THR A 305 33.44 -8.14 -11.17
C THR A 305 32.55 -7.85 -9.97
N LYS A 306 31.60 -6.91 -10.10
CA LYS A 306 30.69 -6.50 -9.03
C LYS A 306 29.28 -7.10 -9.15
N ILE A 307 28.97 -7.81 -10.24
CA ILE A 307 27.59 -8.23 -10.57
C ILE A 307 27.20 -9.57 -9.91
N GLY A 308 28.13 -10.30 -9.27
CA GLY A 308 27.82 -11.52 -8.50
C GLY A 308 27.53 -12.76 -9.34
N ILE A 309 26.88 -12.60 -10.49
CA ILE A 309 26.48 -13.67 -11.42
C ILE A 309 27.57 -14.09 -12.41
N PRO A 310 27.54 -15.34 -12.92
CA PRO A 310 28.43 -15.79 -13.99
C PRO A 310 28.03 -15.20 -15.35
N LEU A 311 28.93 -14.39 -15.95
CA LEU A 311 28.69 -13.62 -17.18
C LEU A 311 29.30 -14.22 -18.47
N HIS A 312 29.74 -15.49 -18.43
CA HIS A 312 30.32 -16.29 -19.53
C HIS A 312 30.51 -15.59 -20.89
N GLY A 313 31.58 -14.78 -21.03
CA GLY A 313 32.00 -14.20 -22.32
C GLY A 313 31.14 -13.06 -22.88
N LEU A 314 30.19 -12.53 -22.10
CA LEU A 314 29.38 -11.38 -22.48
C LEU A 314 30.21 -10.09 -22.43
N SER A 315 30.10 -9.25 -23.46
CA SER A 315 30.71 -7.91 -23.46
C SER A 315 29.77 -6.86 -22.86
N THR A 316 28.47 -7.05 -23.06
CA THR A 316 27.43 -6.11 -22.63
C THR A 316 26.23 -6.87 -22.12
N LEU A 317 25.64 -6.34 -21.05
CA LEU A 317 24.47 -6.87 -20.37
C LEU A 317 23.34 -5.83 -20.50
N VAL A 318 22.13 -6.29 -20.81
CA VAL A 318 20.92 -5.48 -20.73
C VAL A 318 20.03 -6.07 -19.66
N VAL A 319 19.59 -5.19 -18.77
CA VAL A 319 18.82 -5.51 -17.58
C VAL A 319 17.46 -4.88 -17.72
N PHE A 320 16.43 -5.70 -17.56
CA PHE A 320 15.06 -5.24 -17.41
C PHE A 320 14.70 -5.31 -15.93
N GLU A 321 14.33 -4.16 -15.37
CA GLU A 321 13.63 -4.10 -14.10
C GLU A 321 12.14 -4.15 -14.39
N VAL A 322 11.47 -5.18 -13.88
CA VAL A 322 10.07 -5.47 -14.17
C VAL A 322 9.31 -5.58 -12.85
N CYS A 323 8.15 -4.95 -12.76
CA CYS A 323 7.28 -4.98 -11.61
C CYS A 323 5.98 -5.70 -11.98
N GLY A 324 5.46 -6.55 -11.11
CA GLY A 324 4.21 -7.28 -11.34
C GLY A 324 4.01 -8.45 -10.39
N GLU A 325 3.05 -9.31 -10.67
CA GLU A 325 2.91 -10.59 -9.97
C GLU A 325 4.06 -11.53 -10.32
N ALA A 326 4.65 -12.22 -9.33
CA ALA A 326 5.82 -13.07 -9.54
C ALA A 326 5.56 -14.13 -10.62
N GLU A 327 4.40 -14.81 -10.52
CA GLU A 327 3.98 -15.85 -11.44
C GLU A 327 3.78 -15.32 -12.86
N ASP A 328 3.11 -14.17 -13.01
CA ASP A 328 2.86 -13.55 -14.31
C ASP A 328 4.15 -13.07 -14.97
N VAL A 329 5.06 -12.47 -14.19
CA VAL A 329 6.37 -12.03 -14.66
C VAL A 329 7.21 -13.23 -15.09
N ASP A 330 7.29 -14.28 -14.26
CA ASP A 330 8.03 -15.49 -14.62
C ASP A 330 7.41 -16.18 -15.84
N GLN A 331 6.08 -16.26 -15.95
CA GLN A 331 5.40 -16.83 -17.12
C GLN A 331 5.72 -16.03 -18.39
N LEU A 332 5.62 -14.71 -18.34
CA LEU A 332 5.91 -13.83 -19.48
C LEU A 332 7.37 -13.96 -19.92
N MET A 333 8.30 -13.87 -18.97
CA MET A 333 9.73 -13.89 -19.28
C MET A 333 10.18 -15.26 -19.79
N ASN A 334 9.64 -16.36 -19.25
CA ASN A 334 9.93 -17.72 -19.71
C ASN A 334 9.24 -18.09 -21.02
N ALA A 335 8.11 -17.47 -21.36
CA ALA A 335 7.45 -17.66 -22.65
C ALA A 335 8.19 -16.98 -23.81
N SER A 336 9.05 -15.99 -23.50
CA SER A 336 9.88 -15.34 -24.51
C SER A 336 11.12 -16.19 -24.83
N ASP A 337 11.33 -16.53 -26.10
CA ASP A 337 12.58 -17.16 -26.59
C ASP A 337 13.78 -16.17 -26.55
N ALA A 338 13.61 -15.02 -25.89
CA ALA A 338 14.61 -13.96 -25.81
C ALA A 338 15.81 -14.31 -24.92
N GLY A 339 15.69 -15.34 -24.08
CA GLY A 339 16.80 -15.86 -23.27
C GLY A 339 17.18 -14.96 -22.08
N PHE A 340 16.24 -14.17 -21.58
CA PHE A 340 16.41 -13.42 -20.33
C PHE A 340 16.46 -14.37 -19.14
N LYS A 341 17.39 -14.13 -18.23
CA LYS A 341 17.57 -14.89 -16.99
C LYS A 341 17.20 -14.02 -15.80
N LYS A 342 16.45 -14.58 -14.85
CA LYS A 342 16.12 -13.93 -13.58
C LYS A 342 17.38 -13.80 -12.74
N ILE A 343 17.57 -12.63 -12.12
CA ILE A 343 18.62 -12.44 -11.11
C ILE A 343 18.14 -13.08 -9.81
N PRO A 344 18.91 -14.00 -9.22
CA PRO A 344 18.55 -14.62 -7.95
C PRO A 344 18.35 -13.58 -6.84
N GLU A 345 17.38 -13.79 -5.97
CA GLU A 345 17.04 -12.84 -4.89
C GLU A 345 18.23 -12.48 -4.00
N HIS A 346 19.08 -13.47 -3.66
CA HIS A 346 20.27 -13.26 -2.85
C HIS A 346 21.32 -12.34 -3.50
N GLU A 347 21.25 -12.12 -4.82
CA GLU A 347 22.13 -11.21 -5.55
C GLU A 347 21.49 -9.85 -5.84
N GLN A 348 20.18 -9.68 -5.59
CA GLN A 348 19.45 -8.46 -5.95
C GLN A 348 19.94 -7.21 -5.22
N GLU A 349 20.36 -7.30 -3.95
CA GLU A 349 20.90 -6.15 -3.20
C GLU A 349 22.21 -5.64 -3.82
N LEU A 350 23.14 -6.56 -4.07
CA LEU A 350 24.42 -6.28 -4.73
C LEU A 350 24.16 -5.65 -6.10
N PHE A 351 23.22 -6.23 -6.84
CA PHE A 351 22.87 -5.81 -8.17
C PHE A 351 22.21 -4.43 -8.22
N THR A 352 21.26 -4.15 -7.31
CA THR A 352 20.61 -2.84 -7.16
C THR A 352 21.63 -1.75 -6.84
N SER A 353 22.62 -2.06 -6.00
CA SER A 353 23.75 -1.16 -5.70
C SER A 353 24.60 -0.86 -6.95
N VAL A 354 24.91 -1.88 -7.76
CA VAL A 354 25.65 -1.70 -9.02
C VAL A 354 24.85 -0.85 -10.03
N ILE A 355 23.55 -1.09 -10.15
CA ILE A 355 22.65 -0.29 -11.01
C ILE A 355 22.62 1.17 -10.56
N SER A 356 22.42 1.42 -9.27
CA SER A 356 22.38 2.77 -8.71
C SER A 356 23.67 3.53 -9.02
N HIS A 357 24.82 2.88 -8.85
CA HIS A 357 26.12 3.46 -9.18
C HIS A 357 26.30 3.70 -10.68
N ALA A 358 25.85 2.79 -11.56
CA ALA A 358 25.93 2.96 -13.00
C ALA A 358 25.04 4.13 -13.49
N ASN A 359 23.84 4.27 -12.94
CA ASN A 359 22.93 5.37 -13.26
C ASN A 359 23.50 6.73 -12.83
N GLN A 360 24.18 6.81 -11.68
CA GLN A 360 24.87 8.04 -11.24
C GLN A 360 25.97 8.47 -12.21
N LEU A 361 26.71 7.52 -12.78
CA LEU A 361 27.79 7.78 -13.74
C LEU A 361 27.29 8.13 -15.15
N MET A 362 26.05 7.77 -15.51
CA MET A 362 25.45 8.14 -16.80
C MET A 362 24.80 9.54 -16.78
N LEU A 363 24.58 10.12 -15.60
CA LEU A 363 24.02 11.47 -15.40
C LEU A 363 25.10 12.55 -15.27
N THR A 364 26.39 12.17 -15.23
CA THR A 364 27.57 13.05 -15.27
C THR A 364 28.21 13.01 -16.64
#